data_AF-A0A8D0GFM5-F1
#
_entry.id   AF-A0A8D0GFM5-F1
#
_cell.length_a   1.000
_cell.length_b   1.000
_cell.length_c   1.000
_cell.angle_alpha   90.00
_cell.angle_beta   90.00
_cell.angle_gamma   90.00
#
_symmetry.space_group_name_H-M   'P 1'
#
loop_
_entity.id
_entity.type
_entity.pdbx_description
1 polymer ?
#
loop_
_entity_poly.entity_id
_entity_poly.type
_entity_poly.pdbx_seq_one_letter_code
_entity_poly.pdbx_strand_id
1 'polypeptide(L)' 'MSLSEEILAAVKDLGFDRYKYVVQVFIVEKTGQSIQIASRWIWDVARDNWVSALHETEYLLSLALIIACYFE' A
#
# COMPACT_ATOMS: atom_id res chain seq x y z
N MET A 1 12.35 -5.37 11.69
CA MET A 1 11.21 -4.60 11.20
C MET A 1 11.01 -4.96 9.75
N SER A 2 9.78 -5.18 9.32
CA SER A 2 9.45 -5.40 7.91
C SER A 2 9.17 -4.08 7.21
N LEU A 3 9.31 -4.03 5.88
CA LEU A 3 9.03 -2.83 5.09
C LEU A 3 7.60 -2.31 5.32
N SER A 4 6.61 -3.20 5.53
CA SER A 4 5.23 -2.80 5.85
C SER A 4 5.11 -2.12 7.21
N GLU A 5 5.87 -2.55 8.22
CA GLU A 5 5.91 -1.90 9.54
C GLU A 5 6.57 -0.52 9.48
N GLU A 6 7.65 -0.37 8.72
CA GLU A 6 8.33 0.90 8.51
C GLU A 6 7.43 1.91 7.78
N ILE A 7 6.75 1.48 6.72
CA ILE A 7 5.76 2.32 6.01
C ILE A 7 4.61 2.68 6.94
N LEU A 8 4.09 1.71 7.72
CA LEU A 8 3.01 1.98 8.67
C LEU A 8 3.41 3.02 9.73
N ALA A 9 4.65 2.95 10.24
CA ALA A 9 5.18 3.94 11.17
C ALA A 9 5.28 5.33 10.50
N ALA A 10 5.88 5.40 9.31
CA ALA A 10 6.03 6.66 8.58
C ALA A 10 4.68 7.32 8.26
N VAL A 11 3.67 6.55 7.86
CA VAL A 11 2.32 7.08 7.55
C VAL A 11 1.61 7.56 8.81
N LYS A 12 1.80 6.89 9.95
CA LYS A 12 1.26 7.36 11.24
C LYS A 12 1.89 8.68 11.69
N ASP A 13 3.17 8.87 11.42
CA ASP A 13 3.91 10.11 11.76
C ASP A 13 3.44 11.33 10.95
N LEU A 14 2.70 11.15 9.85
CA LEU A 14 2.10 12.26 9.10
C LEU A 14 0.98 12.98 9.87
N GLY A 15 0.47 12.38 10.95
CA GLY A 15 -0.46 13.05 11.87
C GLY A 15 -1.88 13.28 11.34
N PHE A 16 -2.31 12.55 10.29
CA PHE A 16 -3.72 12.59 9.89
C PHE A 16 -4.58 11.89 10.93
N ASP A 17 -5.48 12.66 11.54
CA ASP A 17 -6.34 12.17 12.61
C ASP A 17 -7.44 11.23 12.08
N ARG A 18 -7.88 10.31 12.94
CA ARG A 18 -9.01 9.39 12.72
C ARG A 18 -8.88 8.44 11.52
N TYR A 19 -7.68 8.16 11.04
CA TYR A 19 -7.47 7.13 10.02
C TYR A 19 -6.93 5.83 10.60
N LYS A 20 -7.55 4.72 10.22
CA LYS A 20 -6.95 3.39 10.31
C LYS A 20 -6.22 3.08 9.02
N TYR A 21 -4.95 2.70 9.15
CA TYR A 21 -4.11 2.33 8.01
C TYR A 21 -3.98 0.83 7.84
N VAL A 22 -4.06 0.37 6.60
CA VAL A 22 -3.65 -0.98 6.18
C VAL A 22 -2.51 -0.81 5.18
N VAL A 23 -1.39 -1.48 5.44
CA VAL A 23 -0.22 -1.47 4.57
C VAL A 23 0.01 -2.88 4.04
N GLN A 24 0.01 -3.02 2.72
CA GLN A 24 0.37 -4.25 2.02
C GLN A 24 1.58 -4.01 1.14
N VAL A 25 2.55 -4.93 1.20
CA VAL A 25 3.75 -4.87 0.37
C VAL A 25 3.84 -6.17 -0.41
N PHE A 26 3.92 -6.06 -1.73
CA PHE A 26 4.18 -7.17 -2.63
C PHE A 26 5.64 -7.09 -3.08
N ILE A 27 6.38 -8.19 -2.96
CA ILE A 27 7.74 -8.33 -3.50
C ILE A 27 7.70 -9.59 -4.35
N VAL A 28 7.91 -9.45 -5.65
CA VAL A 28 7.75 -10.52 -6.63
C VAL A 28 8.99 -10.61 -7.49
N GLU A 29 9.56 -11.80 -7.58
CA GLU A 29 10.64 -12.10 -8.53
C GLU A 29 10.09 -12.17 -9.96
N LYS A 30 10.79 -11.54 -10.90
CA LYS A 30 10.49 -11.57 -12.33
C LYS A 30 11.42 -12.56 -13.01
N THR A 31 10.84 -13.64 -13.52
CA THR A 31 11.53 -14.65 -14.34
C THR A 31 11.02 -14.64 -15.78
N GLY A 32 10.67 -13.45 -16.29
CA GLY A 32 10.11 -13.26 -17.63
C GLY A 32 8.57 -13.25 -17.72
N GLN A 33 7.86 -13.43 -16.59
CA GLN A 33 6.40 -13.25 -16.53
C GLN A 33 5.96 -11.79 -16.59
N SER A 34 4.78 -11.57 -17.15
CA SER A 34 3.99 -10.36 -16.90
C SER A 34 3.25 -10.49 -15.57
N ILE A 35 3.24 -9.42 -14.78
CA ILE A 35 2.63 -9.39 -13.44
C ILE A 35 1.56 -8.31 -13.43
N GLN A 36 0.33 -8.67 -13.03
CA GLN A 36 -0.76 -7.72 -12.82
C GLN A 36 -1.25 -7.81 -11.37
N ILE A 37 -1.17 -6.69 -10.65
CA ILE A 37 -1.69 -6.56 -9.29
C ILE A 37 -2.89 -5.62 -9.35
N ALA A 38 -4.03 -6.06 -8.81
CA ALA A 38 -5.27 -5.27 -8.79
C ALA A 38 -5.95 -5.42 -7.42
N SER A 39 -6.70 -4.39 -7.03
CA SER A 39 -7.48 -4.37 -5.79
C SER A 39 -8.87 -3.79 -6.04
N ARG A 40 -9.82 -4.15 -5.18
CA ARG A 40 -11.20 -3.64 -5.18
C ARG A 40 -11.63 -3.41 -3.73
N TRP A 41 -12.41 -2.36 -3.51
CA TRP A 41 -12.77 -1.89 -2.16
C TRP A 41 -14.26 -1.56 -2.07
N ILE A 42 -14.78 -1.63 -0.84
CA ILE A 42 -16.09 -1.12 -0.46
C ILE A 42 -15.81 -0.12 0.67
N TRP A 43 -16.07 1.17 0.44
CA TRP A 43 -15.69 2.25 1.35
C TRP A 43 -16.48 3.55 1.09
N ASP A 44 -16.31 4.56 1.94
CA ASP A 44 -16.84 5.91 1.74
C ASP A 44 -15.92 6.71 0.80
N VAL A 45 -16.39 7.00 -0.42
CA VAL A 45 -15.60 7.72 -1.44
C VAL A 45 -15.19 9.15 -1.06
N ALA A 46 -15.84 9.74 -0.06
CA ALA A 46 -15.53 11.09 0.41
C ALA A 46 -14.45 11.11 1.50
N ARG A 47 -14.22 9.99 2.19
CA ARG A 47 -13.38 9.93 3.39
C ARG A 47 -12.29 8.88 3.32
N ASP A 48 -12.53 7.76 2.66
CA ASP A 48 -11.58 6.68 2.54
C ASP A 48 -10.78 6.82 1.25
N ASN A 49 -9.49 6.50 1.32
CA ASN A 49 -8.62 6.61 0.15
C ASN A 49 -7.48 5.59 0.19
N TRP A 50 -6.77 5.47 -0.92
CA TRP A 50 -5.61 4.61 -1.06
C TRP A 50 -4.52 5.29 -1.88
N VAL A 51 -3.29 4.82 -1.70
CA VAL A 51 -2.14 5.20 -2.53
C VAL A 51 -1.25 3.99 -2.73
N SER A 52 -0.62 3.89 -3.89
CA SER A 52 0.39 2.88 -4.15
C SER A 52 1.68 3.48 -4.71
N ALA A 53 2.78 2.78 -4.46
CA ALA A 53 4.09 3.06 -5.03
C ALA A 53 4.65 1.77 -5.63
N LEU A 54 4.99 1.82 -6.91
CA LEU A 54 5.57 0.71 -7.66
C LEU A 54 7.05 1.00 -7.92
N HIS A 55 7.89 0.03 -7.63
CA HIS A 55 9.28 0.00 -8.07
C HIS A 55 9.52 -1.30 -8.84
N GLU A 56 10.07 -1.18 -10.04
CA GLU A 56 10.25 -2.30 -10.94
C GLU A 56 11.67 -2.29 -11.51
N THR A 57 12.28 -3.47 -11.52
CA THR A 57 13.57 -3.75 -12.16
C THR A 57 13.41 -4.88 -13.16
N GLU A 58 14.52 -5.34 -13.75
CA GLU A 58 14.51 -6.51 -14.63
C GLU A 58 14.05 -7.78 -13.89
N TYR A 59 14.48 -7.95 -12.63
CA TYR A 59 14.32 -9.19 -11.86
C TYR A 59 13.34 -9.09 -10.71
N LEU A 60 12.83 -7.90 -10.40
CA LEU A 60 12.01 -7.67 -9.22
C LEU A 60 10.91 -6.66 -9.49
N LEU A 61 9.72 -6.92 -8.95
CA LEU A 61 8.66 -5.94 -8.78
C LEU A 61 8.35 -5.80 -7.29
N SER A 62 8.41 -4.58 -6.78
CA SER A 62 7.93 -4.24 -5.44
C SER A 62 6.82 -3.21 -5.50
N LEU A 63 5.69 -3.52 -4.87
CA LEU A 63 4.52 -2.63 -4.79
C LEU A 63 4.16 -2.43 -3.33
N ALA A 64 4.22 -1.19 -2.86
CA ALA A 64 3.64 -0.78 -1.59
C ALA A 64 2.24 -0.22 -1.84
N LEU A 65 1.26 -0.68 -1.07
CA LEU A 65 -0.12 -0.25 -1.11
C LEU A 65 -0.55 0.17 0.30
N ILE A 66 -1.01 1.40 0.42
CA ILE A 66 -1.52 1.97 1.68
C ILE A 66 -3.00 2.26 1.47
N ILE A 67 -3.83 1.76 2.38
CA ILE A 67 -5.25 2.10 2.45
C ILE A 67 -5.47 2.87 3.75
N ALA A 68 -6.17 4.00 3.65
CA ALA A 68 -6.57 4.83 4.78
C ALA A 68 -8.10 4.81 4.86
N CYS A 69 -8.63 4.25 5.95
CA CYS A 69 -10.06 4.25 6.24
C CYS A 69 -10.35 5.18 7.42
N TYR A 70 -11.24 6.14 7.22
CA TYR A 70 -11.64 7.10 8.23
C TYR A 70 -12.57 6.45 9.26
N PHE A 71 -12.27 6.63 10.54
CA PHE A 71 -13.11 6.21 11.65
C PHE A 71 -14.18 7.28 11.91
N GLU A 72 -15.45 6.93 11.70
CA GLU A 72 -16.61 7.75 12.05
C GLU A 72 -16.78 8.01 13.56
#